data_AF-A0A078J6Q0-F1
#
_entry.id   AF-A0A078J6Q0-F1
#
_cell.length_a   1.000
_cell.length_b   1.000
_cell.length_c   1.000
_cell.angle_alpha   90.00
_cell.angle_beta   90.00
_cell.angle_gamma   90.00
#
_symmetry.space_group_name_H-M   'P 1'
#
loop_
_entity.id
_entity.type
_entity.pdbx_description
1 polymer ?
#
loop_
_entity_poly.entity_id
_entity_poly.type
_entity_poly.pdbx_seq_one_letter_code
_entity_poly.pdbx_strand_id
1 'polypeptide(L)' 'MILGTHTSENEPNYLMIAQVQLPLDDTESEARQYDDEWSEFGGFGCATGKVRSLLSFRVPLS' A
#
# COMPACT_ATOMS: atom_id res chain seq x y z
N MET A 1 -5.25 1.07 -9.08
CA MET A 1 -5.14 -0.36 -8.71
C MET A 1 -6.53 -0.90 -8.43
N ILE A 2 -6.78 -2.16 -8.79
CA ILE A 2 -8.04 -2.85 -8.48
C ILE A 2 -7.68 -3.99 -7.51
N LEU A 3 -8.42 -4.11 -6.41
CA LEU A 3 -8.20 -5.09 -5.36
C LEU A 3 -9.49 -5.88 -5.10
N GLY A 4 -9.36 -7.16 -4.77
CA GLY A 4 -10.47 -8.02 -4.37
C GLY A 4 -10.19 -8.71 -3.04
N THR A 5 -11.23 -9.04 -2.29
CA THR A 5 -11.11 -9.93 -1.13
C THR A 5 -11.51 -11.36 -1.50
N HIS A 6 -10.99 -12.32 -0.74
CA HIS A 6 -11.48 -13.70 -0.72
C HIS A 6 -11.84 -14.04 0.73
N THR A 7 -13.14 -14.01 1.05
CA THR A 7 -13.71 -14.24 2.38
C THR A 7 -14.36 -15.61 2.45
N SER A 8 -14.66 -16.07 3.67
CA SER A 8 -15.34 -17.35 3.92
C SER A 8 -16.74 -17.41 3.28
N GLU A 9 -17.27 -18.62 3.07
CA GLU A 9 -18.49 -18.90 2.29
C GLU A 9 -19.76 -18.14 2.73
N ASN A 10 -19.81 -17.63 3.96
CA ASN A 10 -20.95 -16.87 4.50
C ASN A 10 -20.71 -15.35 4.56
N GLU A 11 -19.54 -14.88 4.11
CA GLU A 11 -19.19 -13.46 4.10
C GLU A 11 -19.06 -12.95 2.67
N PRO A 12 -19.60 -11.77 2.37
CA PRO A 12 -19.51 -11.20 1.03
C PRO A 12 -18.08 -10.79 0.70
N ASN A 13 -17.68 -11.02 -0.55
CA ASN A 13 -16.44 -10.48 -1.07
C ASN A 13 -16.59 -8.99 -1.39
N TYR A 14 -15.46 -8.30 -1.53
CA TYR A 14 -15.40 -6.90 -1.88
C TYR A 14 -14.46 -6.68 -3.06
N LEU A 15 -14.87 -5.78 -3.96
CA LEU A 15 -14.04 -5.22 -5.01
C LEU A 15 -13.75 -3.77 -4.68
N MET A 16 -12.50 -3.35 -4.73
CA MET A 16 -12.08 -2.00 -4.35
C MET A 16 -11.23 -1.35 -5.45
N ILE A 17 -11.52 -0.08 -5.71
CA ILE A 17 -10.67 0.77 -6.55
C ILE A 17 -9.78 1.60 -5.63
N ALA A 18 -8.47 1.41 -5.75
CA ALA A 18 -7.47 2.11 -4.97
C ALA A 18 -6.59 3.01 -5.86
N GLN A 19 -6.36 4.22 -5.39
CA GLN A 19 -5.36 5.13 -5.95
C GLN A 19 -4.05 4.90 -5.22
N VAL A 20 -2.99 4.70 -5.99
CA VAL A 20 -1.63 4.60 -5.46
C VAL A 20 -0.90 5.85 -5.91
N GLN A 21 -0.42 6.63 -4.96
CA GLN A 21 0.54 7.68 -5.23
C GLN A 21 1.91 7.06 -5.08
N LEU A 22 2.66 6.95 -6.17
CA LEU A 22 4.05 6.52 -6.14
C LEU A 22 4.93 7.76 -5.92
N PRO A 23 6.10 7.61 -5.26
CA PRO A 23 7.14 8.64 -5.32
C PRO A 23 7.40 9.03 -6.78
N LEU A 24 7.70 10.30 -6.99
CA LEU A 24 8.33 10.73 -8.23
C LEU A 24 9.82 10.33 -8.16
N ASP A 25 10.40 9.92 -9.28
CA ASP A 25 11.82 9.51 -9.36
C ASP A 25 12.80 10.63 -8.93
N ASP A 26 12.37 11.90 -8.99
CA ASP A 26 13.11 13.09 -8.53
C ASP A 26 13.01 13.33 -7.01
N THR A 27 12.41 12.41 -6.25
CA THR A 27 12.54 12.43 -4.79
C THR A 27 13.97 12.03 -4.49
N GLU A 28 14.89 12.99 -4.52
CA GLU A 28 16.29 12.76 -4.15
C GLU A 28 16.28 12.01 -2.82
N SER A 29 16.61 10.71 -2.88
CA SER A 29 16.94 9.95 -1.71
C SER A 29 18.15 10.67 -1.15
N GLU A 30 17.94 11.50 -0.12
CA GLU A 30 19.02 12.13 0.61
C GLU A 30 19.84 11.00 1.25
N ALA A 31 20.75 10.43 0.47
CA ALA A 31 21.69 9.38 0.84
C ALA A 31 22.68 9.87 1.92
N ARG A 32 22.50 11.08 2.45
CA ARG A 32 23.26 11.69 3.53
C ARG A 32 22.72 11.35 4.92
N GLN A 33 21.58 10.64 5.03
CA GLN A 33 21.12 10.05 6.30
C GLN A 33 21.62 8.61 6.53
N TYR A 34 22.47 8.09 5.64
CA TYR A 34 23.08 6.74 5.73
C TYR A 34 24.46 6.75 6.41
N ASP A 35 24.73 7.74 7.25
CA ASP A 35 25.87 7.79 8.18
C ASP A 35 25.19 8.15 9.51
N ASP A 36 25.00 7.29 10.51
CA ASP A 36 26.10 6.65 11.24
C ASP A 36 25.59 5.60 12.27
N GLU A 37 24.40 5.00 12.12
CA GLU A 37 23.90 4.04 13.13
C GLU A 37 23.32 2.75 12.54
N TRP A 38 24.24 1.82 12.40
CA TRP A 38 24.10 0.37 12.26
C TRP A 38 23.29 -0.28 13.41
N SER A 39 22.00 0.03 13.60
CA SER A 39 21.22 -0.68 14.64
C SER A 39 19.69 -0.68 14.53
N GLU A 40 19.08 -0.83 13.34
CA GLU A 40 17.68 -1.29 13.27
C GLU A 40 17.35 -2.00 11.94
N PHE A 41 17.62 -3.31 11.88
CA PHE A 41 17.04 -4.19 10.88
C PHE A 41 15.52 -4.26 11.11
N GLY A 42 14.76 -3.44 10.39
CA GLY A 42 13.30 -3.41 10.49
C GLY A 42 12.63 -2.09 10.09
N GLY A 43 13.40 -1.06 9.72
CA GLY A 43 12.85 0.22 9.28
C GLY A 43 12.24 0.11 7.88
N PHE A 44 10.93 0.34 7.78
CA PHE A 44 10.19 0.60 6.54
C PHE A 44 10.65 1.95 5.94
N GLY A 45 11.91 2.02 5.51
CA GLY A 45 12.51 3.17 4.86
C GLY A 45 11.96 3.29 3.45
N CYS A 46 11.29 4.41 3.16
CA CYS A 46 10.65 4.74 1.88
C CYS A 46 9.24 4.15 1.66
N ALA A 47 8.31 4.39 2.59
CA ALA A 47 6.88 4.39 2.25
C ALA A 47 6.49 5.70 1.53
N THR A 48 7.10 5.99 0.39
CA THR A 48 6.64 7.06 -0.51
C THR A 48 5.41 6.64 -1.33
N GLY A 49 5.02 5.36 -1.24
CA GLY A 49 3.80 4.82 -1.80
C GLY A 49 2.59 4.98 -0.87
N LYS A 50 1.78 6.05 -0.99
CA LYS A 50 0.52 6.17 -0.23
C LYS A 50 -0.63 5.56 -1.02
N VAL A 51 -1.21 4.48 -0.50
CA VAL A 51 -2.42 3.85 -1.06
C VAL A 51 -3.66 4.44 -0.40
N ARG A 52 -4.60 4.92 -1.21
CA ARG A 52 -5.91 5.39 -0.76
C ARG A 52 -7.00 4.55 -1.43
N SER A 53 -7.87 3.95 -0.65
CA SER A 53 -9.11 3.37 -1.15
C SER A 53 -10.08 4.49 -1.55
N LEU A 54 -10.62 4.42 -2.77
CA LEU A 54 -11.56 5.41 -3.29
C LEU A 54 -12.99 4.88 -3.27
N LEU A 55 -13.20 3.66 -3.77
CA LEU A 55 -14.52 3.02 -3.79
C LEU A 55 -14.41 1.56 -3.38
N SER A 56 -15.40 1.07 -2.63
CA SER A 56 -15.55 -0.33 -2.25
C SER A 56 -16.94 -0.81 -2.63
N PHE A 57 -17.00 -1.95 -3.32
CA PHE A 57 -18.23 -2.58 -3.80
C PHE A 57 -18.37 -3.95 -3.15
N ARG A 58 -19.51 -4.19 -2.52
CA ARG A 58 -19.88 -5.51 -1.99
C ARG A 58 -20.31 -6.42 -3.13
N VAL A 59 -19.68 -7.58 -3.26
CA VAL A 59 -20.03 -8.62 -4.23
C VAL A 59 -20.94 -9.64 -3.53
N PRO A 60 -22.20 -9.79 -3.96
CA PRO A 60 -23.11 -10.77 -3.38
C PRO A 60 -22.63 -12.19 -3.68
N LEU A 61 -22.81 -13.08 -2.69
CA LEU A 61 -22.61 -14.50 -2.86
C LEU A 61 -23.80 -15.06 -3.66
N SER A 62 -23.52 -15.88 -4.68
CA SER A 62 -24.51 -16.52 -5.56
C SER A 62 -25.17 -17.72 -4.92
#